data_AF-A0A6P6SPB9-F1
#
_entry.id   AF-A0A6P6SPB9-F1
#
_cell.length_a   1.000
_cell.length_b   1.000
_cell.length_c   1.000
_cell.angle_alpha   90.00
_cell.angle_beta   90.00
_cell.angle_gamma   90.00
#
_symmetry.space_group_name_H-M   'P 1'
#
loop_
_entity.id
_entity.type
_entity.pdbx_description
1 polymer ?
#
loop_
_entity_poly.entity_id
_entity_poly.type
_entity_poly.pdbx_seq_one_letter_code
_entity_poly.pdbx_strand_id
1 'polypeptide(L)'
;MNAQYIARRGRSRSHHDEISLEHYYRVDIFLATIDYQLQELHSRFNDHTVELLILSTALDPRNGFMLFKIDDFCKLAEKFYPNDFMEQELVRLRIELQHFELDIPNHPELQELSGINELCQGLVKTRKSVIYHVIDRLIRLDLTLPVSTATSEWAFSIMKKSRQSSKIRWKIIS
;
A
#
# COMPACT_ATOMS: atom_id res chain seq x y z
N MET A 1 15.42 -7.84 -80.87
CA MET A 1 14.13 -8.36 -80.36
C MET A 1 14.34 -9.77 -79.85
N ASN A 2 13.65 -10.12 -78.75
CA ASN A 2 13.47 -11.44 -78.14
C ASN A 2 14.49 -11.87 -77.06
N ALA A 3 14.33 -11.33 -75.85
CA ALA A 3 14.76 -12.02 -74.63
C ALA A 3 13.55 -12.77 -74.04
N GLN A 4 13.67 -14.10 -73.98
CA GLN A 4 12.67 -15.03 -73.50
C GLN A 4 12.32 -14.80 -72.02
N TYR A 5 11.02 -14.70 -71.76
CA TYR A 5 10.42 -14.67 -70.44
C TYR A 5 10.39 -16.10 -69.87
N ILE A 6 11.15 -16.36 -68.80
CA ILE A 6 11.05 -17.62 -68.04
C ILE A 6 10.40 -17.30 -66.70
N ALA A 7 9.09 -17.55 -66.63
CA ALA A 7 8.37 -17.66 -65.36
C ALA A 7 8.73 -19.01 -64.70
N ARG A 8 9.48 -18.98 -63.59
CA ARG A 8 9.57 -20.12 -62.67
C ARG A 8 8.75 -19.86 -61.42
N ARG A 9 7.57 -20.45 -61.46
CA ARG A 9 6.60 -20.65 -60.38
C ARG A 9 7.20 -21.57 -59.32
N GLY A 10 7.07 -21.21 -58.03
CA GLY A 10 6.75 -22.19 -56.98
C GLY A 10 7.68 -22.31 -55.77
N ARG A 11 7.23 -21.66 -54.67
CA ARG A 11 7.28 -22.10 -53.26
C ARG A 11 8.64 -22.31 -52.58
N SER A 12 8.87 -21.50 -51.55
CA SER A 12 8.96 -22.04 -50.18
C SER A 12 8.43 -21.01 -49.19
N ARG A 13 7.24 -21.27 -48.63
CA ARG A 13 6.81 -20.69 -47.36
C ARG A 13 7.69 -21.39 -46.32
N SER A 14 8.78 -20.76 -45.91
CA SER A 14 9.59 -21.26 -44.81
C SER A 14 9.55 -20.23 -43.70
N HIS A 15 8.61 -20.46 -42.78
CA HIS A 15 8.69 -20.11 -41.36
C HIS A 15 9.48 -18.82 -41.07
N HIS A 16 8.90 -17.67 -41.39
CA HIS A 16 9.26 -16.48 -40.65
C HIS A 16 8.60 -16.59 -39.27
N ASP A 17 9.41 -16.41 -38.23
CA ASP A 17 9.01 -16.17 -36.85
C ASP A 17 8.14 -14.91 -36.74
N GLU A 18 6.97 -14.92 -37.38
CA GLU A 18 5.90 -13.98 -37.10
C GLU A 18 5.17 -14.53 -35.87
N ILE A 19 5.80 -14.33 -34.70
CA ILE A 19 5.00 -13.94 -33.54
C ILE A 19 4.13 -12.80 -34.06
N SER A 20 2.86 -13.11 -34.37
CA SER A 20 1.95 -12.17 -35.02
C SER A 20 2.07 -10.86 -34.28
N LEU A 21 2.19 -9.74 -35.00
CA LEU A 21 2.24 -8.41 -34.39
C LEU A 21 1.12 -8.26 -33.34
N GLU A 22 -0.02 -8.92 -33.56
CA GLU A 22 -1.11 -9.06 -32.61
C GLU A 22 -0.72 -9.76 -31.30
N HIS A 23 0.04 -10.86 -31.33
CA HIS A 23 0.56 -11.55 -30.15
C HIS A 23 1.54 -10.68 -29.37
N TYR A 24 2.44 -9.96 -30.05
CA TYR A 24 3.33 -8.98 -29.41
C TYR A 24 2.53 -7.87 -28.70
N TYR A 25 1.49 -7.33 -29.34
CA TYR A 25 0.65 -6.28 -28.73
C TYR A 25 -0.27 -6.79 -27.62
N ARG A 26 -0.84 -8.01 -27.75
CA ARG A 26 -1.80 -8.54 -26.76
C ARG A 26 -1.13 -9.23 -25.59
N VAL A 27 0.00 -9.89 -25.80
CA VAL A 27 0.66 -10.72 -24.79
C VAL A 27 1.85 -9.98 -24.21
N ASP A 28 2.81 -9.53 -25.02
CA ASP A 28 4.05 -8.95 -24.48
C ASP A 28 3.83 -7.61 -23.78
N ILE A 29 2.99 -6.73 -24.35
CA ILE A 29 2.65 -5.46 -23.69
C ILE A 29 1.80 -5.69 -22.43
N PHE A 30 0.91 -6.67 -22.45
CA PHE A 30 0.07 -6.98 -21.29
C PHE A 30 0.91 -7.56 -20.15
N LEU A 31 1.81 -8.50 -20.45
CA LEU A 31 2.76 -9.05 -19.49
C LEU A 31 3.70 -7.97 -18.95
N ALA A 32 4.26 -7.12 -19.80
CA ALA A 32 5.10 -5.99 -19.36
C ALA A 32 4.32 -5.00 -18.47
N THR A 33 3.03 -4.81 -18.72
CA THR A 33 2.16 -3.99 -17.86
C THR A 33 1.92 -4.65 -16.51
N ILE A 34 1.68 -5.96 -16.48
CA ILE A 34 1.54 -6.74 -15.24
C ILE A 34 2.84 -6.68 -14.43
N ASP A 35 3.97 -6.97 -15.05
CA ASP A 35 5.28 -6.97 -14.39
C ASP A 35 5.59 -5.59 -13.79
N TYR A 36 5.28 -4.51 -14.52
CA TYR A 36 5.44 -3.15 -14.02
C TYR A 36 4.53 -2.86 -12.82
N GLN A 37 3.25 -3.25 -12.86
CA GLN A 37 2.33 -3.08 -11.73
C GLN A 37 2.76 -3.91 -10.52
N LEU A 38 3.24 -5.14 -10.74
CA LEU A 38 3.74 -6.02 -9.70
C LEU A 38 4.99 -5.43 -9.04
N GLN A 39 5.93 -4.92 -9.84
CA GLN A 39 7.12 -4.24 -9.34
C GLN A 39 6.77 -2.97 -8.57
N GLU A 40 5.80 -2.19 -9.05
CA GLU A 40 5.35 -0.98 -8.37
C GLU A 40 4.66 -1.31 -7.04
N LEU A 41 3.86 -2.38 -7.00
CA LEU A 41 3.28 -2.91 -5.76
C LEU A 41 4.37 -3.37 -4.78
N HIS A 42 5.34 -4.16 -5.22
CA HIS A 42 6.46 -4.61 -4.39
C HIS A 42 7.31 -3.46 -3.87
N SER A 43 7.50 -2.41 -4.67
CA SER A 43 8.22 -1.21 -4.24
C SER A 43 7.45 -0.40 -3.19
N ARG A 44 6.11 -0.46 -3.21
CA ARG A 44 5.23 0.29 -2.28
C ARG A 44 4.97 -0.46 -0.99
N PHE A 45 4.63 -1.73 -1.10
CA PHE A 45 4.40 -2.64 0.01
C PHE A 45 5.65 -3.50 0.19
N ASN A 46 6.76 -2.84 0.48
CA ASN A 46 7.93 -3.55 0.94
C ASN A 46 7.64 -4.20 2.30
N ASP A 47 8.49 -5.13 2.72
CA ASP A 47 8.31 -5.87 3.98
C ASP A 47 8.08 -4.93 5.18
N HIS A 48 8.73 -3.76 5.18
CA HIS A 48 8.58 -2.74 6.21
C HIS A 48 7.16 -2.14 6.25
N THR A 49 6.58 -1.80 5.10
CA THR A 49 5.23 -1.22 5.00
C THR A 49 4.16 -2.27 5.31
N VAL A 50 4.39 -3.52 4.90
CA VAL A 50 3.50 -4.64 5.25
C VAL A 50 3.53 -4.88 6.75
N GLU A 51 4.70 -4.86 7.39
CA GLU A 51 4.82 -5.01 8.83
C GLU A 51 4.15 -3.86 9.60
N LEU A 52 4.30 -2.61 9.14
CA LEU A 52 3.57 -1.45 9.68
C LEU A 52 2.06 -1.73 9.68
N LEU A 53 1.49 -2.09 8.52
CA LEU A 53 0.06 -2.36 8.38
C LEU A 53 -0.41 -3.49 9.28
N ILE A 54 0.40 -4.54 9.45
CA ILE A 54 0.09 -5.65 10.35
C ILE A 54 0.06 -5.15 11.80
N LEU A 55 1.05 -4.37 12.24
CA LEU A 55 1.07 -3.83 13.60
C LEU A 55 -0.06 -2.81 13.85
N SER A 56 -0.41 -2.00 12.85
CA SER A 56 -1.56 -1.08 12.92
C SER A 56 -2.89 -1.80 13.15
N THR A 57 -3.01 -3.08 12.76
CA THR A 57 -4.23 -3.87 13.09
C THR A 57 -4.42 -4.11 14.59
N ALA A 58 -3.37 -3.97 15.42
CA ALA A 58 -3.50 -4.07 16.87
C ALA A 58 -4.28 -2.88 17.47
N LEU A 59 -4.33 -1.74 16.77
CA LEU A 59 -5.07 -0.54 17.15
C LEU A 59 -6.58 -0.63 16.82
N ASP A 60 -6.98 -1.68 16.13
CA ASP A 60 -8.35 -1.88 15.70
C ASP A 60 -9.22 -2.38 16.86
N PRO A 61 -10.21 -1.59 17.31
CA PRO A 61 -11.06 -2.00 18.43
C PRO A 61 -12.10 -3.05 18.01
N ARG A 62 -12.25 -3.32 16.70
CA ARG A 62 -13.22 -4.31 16.19
C ARG A 62 -13.02 -5.66 16.87
N ASN A 63 -14.13 -6.33 17.18
CA ASN A 63 -14.17 -7.57 17.96
C ASN A 63 -13.71 -7.43 19.41
N GLY A 64 -13.86 -6.25 20.04
CA GLY A 64 -13.59 -6.07 21.47
C GLY A 64 -12.12 -6.22 21.81
N PHE A 65 -11.23 -5.66 20.99
CA PHE A 65 -9.78 -5.68 21.22
C PHE A 65 -9.15 -7.09 21.26
N MET A 66 -9.74 -8.10 20.63
CA MET A 66 -9.19 -9.47 20.60
C MET A 66 -7.77 -9.57 19.98
N LEU A 67 -7.37 -8.59 19.16
CA LEU A 67 -6.04 -8.49 18.57
C LEU A 67 -5.10 -7.57 19.36
N PHE A 68 -5.55 -7.04 20.49
CA PHE A 68 -4.77 -6.13 21.32
C PHE A 68 -3.59 -6.88 21.94
N LYS A 69 -2.38 -6.48 21.54
CA LYS A 69 -1.13 -7.03 22.04
C LYS A 69 -0.20 -5.89 22.38
N ILE A 70 0.08 -5.71 23.67
CA ILE A 70 0.94 -4.63 24.17
C ILE A 70 2.29 -4.60 23.43
N ASP A 71 2.87 -5.77 23.17
CA ASP A 71 4.15 -5.88 22.46
C ASP A 71 4.08 -5.31 21.03
N ASP A 72 2.94 -5.42 20.35
CA ASP A 72 2.78 -4.94 18.98
C ASP A 72 2.67 -3.41 18.95
N PHE A 73 2.02 -2.79 19.94
CA PHE A 73 2.00 -1.33 20.11
C PHE A 73 3.40 -0.77 20.43
N CYS A 74 4.13 -1.43 21.33
CA CYS A 74 5.50 -1.05 21.66
C CYS A 74 6.42 -1.15 20.44
N LYS A 75 6.35 -2.25 19.69
CA LYS A 75 7.09 -2.43 18.43
C LYS A 75 6.70 -1.38 17.40
N LEU A 76 5.41 -1.05 17.29
CA LEU A 76 4.94 -0.02 16.37
C LEU A 76 5.58 1.33 16.68
N ALA A 77 5.53 1.76 17.95
CA ALA A 77 6.13 3.01 18.40
C ALA A 77 7.65 3.04 18.22
N GLU A 78 8.34 1.97 18.63
CA GLU A 78 9.81 1.88 18.59
C GLU A 78 10.35 1.80 17.15
N LYS A 79 9.72 1.01 16.29
CA LYS A 79 10.24 0.68 14.97
C LYS A 79 9.81 1.66 13.89
N PHE A 80 8.58 2.18 13.96
CA PHE A 80 8.00 3.01 12.91
C PHE A 80 7.91 4.49 13.27
N TYR A 81 7.99 4.82 14.56
CA TYR A 81 7.95 6.20 15.05
C TYR A 81 9.13 6.55 15.98
N PRO A 82 10.38 6.21 15.63
CA PRO A 82 11.53 6.40 16.53
C PRO A 82 11.82 7.88 16.85
N ASN A 83 11.37 8.81 16.00
CA ASN A 83 11.54 10.24 16.21
C ASN A 83 10.39 10.87 17.01
N ASP A 84 9.25 10.19 17.08
CA ASP A 84 8.07 10.71 17.77
C ASP A 84 7.99 10.22 19.22
N PHE A 85 8.79 9.22 19.63
CA PHE A 85 8.79 8.68 20.99
C PHE A 85 10.18 8.63 21.60
N MET A 86 10.31 9.14 22.82
CA MET A 86 11.52 8.97 23.64
C MET A 86 11.49 7.60 24.35
N GLU A 87 12.65 7.07 24.74
CA GLU A 87 12.76 5.79 25.46
C GLU A 87 11.90 5.77 26.75
N GLN A 88 11.85 6.89 27.48
CA GLN A 88 10.99 7.04 28.66
C GLN A 88 9.49 6.99 28.32
N GLU A 89 9.11 7.49 27.15
CA GLU A 89 7.72 7.45 26.67
C GLU A 89 7.33 6.04 26.23
N LEU A 90 8.25 5.23 25.69
CA LEU A 90 8.00 3.82 25.39
C LEU A 90 7.74 2.99 26.66
N VAL A 91 8.47 3.28 27.74
CA VAL A 91 8.22 2.67 29.06
C VAL A 91 6.84 3.08 29.57
N ARG A 92 6.48 4.37 29.45
CA ARG A 92 5.15 4.87 29.81
C ARG A 92 4.05 4.26 28.96
N LEU A 93 4.27 4.10 27.65
CA LEU A 93 3.33 3.48 26.72
C LEU A 93 2.96 2.07 27.19
N ARG A 94 3.95 1.25 27.57
CA ARG A 94 3.69 -0.10 28.10
C ARG A 94 2.83 -0.06 29.36
N ILE A 95 3.11 0.86 30.28
CA ILE A 95 2.32 1.02 31.52
C ILE A 95 0.90 1.48 31.18
N GLU A 96 0.73 2.49 30.33
CA GLU A 96 -0.58 2.99 29.90
C GLU A 96 -1.40 1.87 29.24
N LEU A 97 -0.77 1.05 28.39
CA LEU A 97 -1.45 -0.07 27.71
C LEU A 97 -1.94 -1.14 28.66
N GLN A 98 -1.17 -1.47 29.71
CA GLN A 98 -1.61 -2.40 30.75
C GLN A 98 -2.84 -1.89 31.51
N HIS A 99 -2.87 -0.59 31.83
CA HIS A 99 -4.03 0.01 32.47
C HIS A 99 -5.21 0.11 31.50
N PHE A 100 -4.95 0.42 30.24
CA PHE A 100 -5.96 0.52 29.19
C PHE A 100 -6.69 -0.81 28.98
N GLU A 101 -5.95 -1.93 28.92
CA GLU A 101 -6.51 -3.28 28.80
C GLU A 101 -7.50 -3.63 29.92
N LEU A 102 -7.17 -3.24 31.17
CA LEU A 102 -8.02 -3.46 32.33
C LEU A 102 -9.22 -2.51 32.39
N ASP A 103 -9.07 -1.31 31.83
CA ASP A 103 -10.09 -0.27 31.87
C ASP A 103 -11.13 -0.42 30.75
N ILE A 104 -10.76 -0.87 29.55
CA ILE A 104 -11.67 -1.01 28.39
C ILE A 104 -12.98 -1.75 28.76
N PRO A 105 -12.96 -2.91 29.44
CA PRO A 105 -14.20 -3.63 29.77
C PRO A 105 -15.16 -2.85 30.66
N ASN A 106 -14.66 -1.86 31.41
CA ASN A 106 -15.47 -1.04 32.32
C ASN A 106 -16.11 0.19 31.63
N HIS A 107 -15.76 0.48 30.37
CA HIS A 107 -16.27 1.63 29.63
C HIS A 107 -17.18 1.17 28.48
N PRO A 108 -18.52 1.20 28.63
CA PRO A 108 -19.44 0.75 27.57
C PRO A 108 -19.27 1.55 26.27
N GLU A 109 -18.82 2.80 26.36
CA GLU A 109 -18.52 3.69 25.23
C GLU A 109 -17.32 3.23 24.39
N LEU A 110 -16.50 2.29 24.90
CA LEU A 110 -15.32 1.74 24.23
C LEU A 110 -15.49 0.25 23.85
N GLN A 111 -16.63 -0.37 24.14
CA GLN A 111 -16.85 -1.81 23.90
C GLN A 111 -17.27 -2.13 22.46
N GLU A 112 -18.12 -1.30 21.84
CA GLU A 112 -18.66 -1.53 20.49
C GLU A 112 -18.20 -0.47 19.50
N LEU A 113 -16.89 -0.39 19.28
CA LEU A 113 -16.30 0.54 18.31
C LEU A 113 -16.12 -0.15 16.96
N SER A 114 -16.56 0.50 15.89
CA SER A 114 -16.49 0.01 14.51
C SER A 114 -15.11 0.20 13.86
N GLY A 115 -14.23 0.99 14.47
CA GLY A 115 -12.87 1.17 14.02
C GLY A 115 -12.07 2.22 14.80
N ILE A 116 -10.81 2.40 14.39
CA ILE A 116 -9.82 3.27 15.03
C ILE A 116 -10.24 4.76 15.13
N ASN A 117 -11.03 5.25 14.18
CA ASN A 117 -11.57 6.62 14.24
C ASN A 117 -12.54 6.81 15.41
N GLU A 118 -13.40 5.81 15.64
CA GLU A 118 -14.34 5.84 16.77
C GLU A 118 -13.60 5.64 18.09
N LEU A 119 -12.52 4.85 18.11
CA LEU A 119 -11.63 4.75 19.26
C LEU A 119 -11.06 6.12 19.66
N CYS A 120 -10.51 6.88 18.72
CA CYS A 120 -10.04 8.25 18.98
C CYS A 120 -11.16 9.14 19.55
N GLN A 121 -12.36 9.07 18.98
CA GLN A 121 -13.48 9.86 19.48
C GLN A 121 -13.94 9.41 20.88
N GLY A 122 -13.96 8.12 21.14
CA GLY A 122 -14.28 7.53 22.44
C GLY A 122 -13.30 7.95 23.52
N LEU A 123 -12.00 7.93 23.22
CA LEU A 123 -10.94 8.41 24.13
C LEU A 123 -11.10 9.90 24.47
N VAL A 124 -11.52 10.72 23.52
CA VAL A 124 -11.80 12.15 23.77
C VAL A 124 -13.05 12.33 24.62
N LYS A 125 -14.15 11.63 24.29
CA LYS A 125 -15.43 11.71 25.02
C LYS A 125 -15.30 11.29 26.49
N THR A 126 -14.63 10.16 26.73
CA THR A 126 -14.38 9.61 28.07
C THR A 126 -13.30 10.39 28.85
N ARG A 127 -12.70 11.43 28.25
CA ARG A 127 -11.50 12.14 28.75
C ARG A 127 -10.29 11.24 28.99
N LYS A 128 -10.31 9.99 28.50
CA LYS A 128 -9.20 9.03 28.58
C LYS A 128 -8.01 9.44 27.73
N SER A 129 -8.20 10.27 26.70
CA SER A 129 -7.10 10.88 25.91
C SER A 129 -6.11 11.68 26.76
N VAL A 130 -6.53 12.24 27.91
CA VAL A 130 -5.63 12.95 28.84
C VAL A 130 -4.88 11.96 29.76
N ILE A 131 -5.54 10.87 30.11
CA ILE A 131 -4.99 9.83 31.00
C ILE A 131 -3.99 8.95 30.24
N TYR A 132 -4.33 8.59 29.01
CA TYR A 132 -3.54 7.76 28.11
C TYR A 132 -3.01 8.57 26.92
N HIS A 133 -2.33 9.67 27.24
CA HIS A 133 -1.83 10.61 26.24
C HIS A 133 -0.84 10.00 25.25
N VAL A 134 -0.05 9.01 25.67
CA VAL A 134 0.93 8.35 24.79
C VAL A 134 0.22 7.43 23.81
N ILE A 135 -0.79 6.69 24.29
CA ILE A 135 -1.67 5.87 23.43
C ILE A 135 -2.43 6.75 22.44
N ASP A 136 -3.05 7.85 22.90
CA ASP A 136 -3.78 8.78 22.04
C ASP A 136 -2.88 9.37 20.95
N ARG A 137 -1.62 9.72 21.28
CA ARG A 137 -0.64 10.17 20.29
C ARG A 137 -0.31 9.09 19.26
N LEU A 138 -0.08 7.85 19.69
CA LEU A 138 0.22 6.73 18.79
C LEU A 138 -0.93 6.46 17.81
N ILE A 139 -2.17 6.44 18.30
CA ILE A 139 -3.35 6.26 17.45
C ILE A 139 -3.47 7.39 16.43
N ARG A 140 -3.21 8.65 16.84
CA ARG A 140 -3.24 9.79 15.90
C ARG A 140 -2.17 9.68 14.82
N LEU A 141 -0.96 9.26 15.17
CA LEU A 141 0.11 9.03 14.19
C LEU A 141 -0.31 7.97 13.15
N ASP A 142 -0.89 6.86 13.62
CA ASP A 142 -1.39 5.80 12.75
C ASP A 142 -2.54 6.27 11.85
N LEU A 143 -3.44 7.11 12.37
CA LEU A 143 -4.52 7.74 11.59
C LEU A 143 -4.05 8.79 10.59
N THR A 144 -2.87 9.39 10.78
CA THR A 144 -2.29 10.34 9.82
C THR A 144 -1.54 9.66 8.69
N LEU A 145 -1.13 8.42 8.87
CA LEU A 145 -0.45 7.60 7.88
C LEU A 145 -1.24 7.19 6.62
N PRO A 146 -2.59 7.07 6.59
CA PRO A 146 -3.28 6.53 5.41
C PRO A 146 -3.46 7.54 4.27
N VAL A 147 -3.25 8.84 4.48
CA VAL A 147 -3.71 9.87 3.52
C VAL A 147 -2.59 10.49 2.69
N SER A 148 -1.34 10.47 3.16
CA SER A 148 -0.28 11.23 2.49
C SER A 148 0.45 10.53 1.34
N THR A 149 0.21 9.23 1.07
CA THR A 149 1.05 8.50 0.08
C THR A 149 0.32 7.96 -1.15
N ALA A 150 -1.02 7.94 -1.22
CA ALA A 150 -1.68 7.01 -2.16
C ALA A 150 -2.41 7.61 -3.39
N THR A 151 -2.94 8.84 -3.40
CA THR A 151 -3.95 9.19 -4.44
C THR A 151 -3.61 10.29 -5.43
N SER A 152 -2.82 11.31 -5.09
CA SER A 152 -2.55 12.39 -6.04
C SER A 152 -1.43 12.03 -7.03
N GLU A 153 -0.23 11.68 -6.54
CA GLU A 153 0.93 11.46 -7.42
C GLU A 153 0.79 10.24 -8.34
N TRP A 154 0.01 9.23 -7.94
CA TRP A 154 -0.15 8.01 -8.73
C TRP A 154 -1.09 8.17 -9.94
N ALA A 155 -2.23 8.83 -9.75
CA ALA A 155 -3.11 9.18 -10.86
C ALA A 155 -2.34 10.04 -11.87
N PHE A 156 -1.57 11.03 -11.40
CA PHE A 156 -0.75 11.88 -12.27
C PHE A 156 0.40 11.13 -12.95
N SER A 157 1.07 10.18 -12.29
CA SER A 157 2.18 9.41 -12.87
C SER A 157 1.70 8.40 -13.93
N ILE A 158 0.61 7.68 -13.67
CA ILE A 158 -0.03 6.79 -14.65
C ILE A 158 -0.52 7.58 -15.86
N MET A 159 -1.15 8.74 -15.64
CA MET A 159 -1.60 9.63 -16.71
C MET A 159 -0.44 10.25 -17.50
N LYS A 160 0.72 10.48 -16.86
CA LYS A 160 1.90 11.04 -17.52
C LYS A 160 2.68 10.00 -18.33
N LYS A 161 2.83 8.77 -17.84
CA LYS A 161 3.53 7.68 -18.56
C LYS A 161 2.72 7.15 -19.75
N SER A 162 1.41 6.98 -19.62
CA SER A 162 0.55 6.63 -20.75
C SER A 162 0.63 7.67 -21.88
N ARG A 163 0.68 8.96 -21.54
CA ARG A 163 0.82 10.07 -22.50
C ARG A 163 2.21 10.14 -23.15
N GLN A 164 3.27 9.70 -22.47
CA GLN A 164 4.63 9.66 -23.03
C GLN A 164 4.79 8.52 -24.04
N SER A 165 4.19 7.36 -23.78
CA SER A 165 4.14 6.24 -24.75
C SER A 165 3.39 6.61 -26.04
N SER A 166 2.35 7.46 -25.97
CA SER A 166 1.69 8.00 -27.17
C SER A 166 2.56 9.01 -27.93
N LYS A 167 3.42 9.77 -27.24
CA LYS A 167 4.30 10.77 -27.86
C LYS A 167 5.52 10.16 -28.57
N ILE A 168 6.08 9.06 -28.05
CA ILE A 168 7.18 8.34 -28.71
C ILE A 168 6.69 7.73 -30.05
N ARG A 169 5.41 7.36 -30.14
CA ARG A 169 4.78 6.78 -31.34
C ARG A 169 4.64 7.76 -32.52
N TRP A 170 4.52 9.08 -32.30
CA TRP A 170 4.51 10.08 -33.40
C TRP A 170 5.90 10.38 -33.98
N LYS A 171 6.97 10.08 -33.24
CA LYS A 171 8.35 10.31 -33.68
C LYS A 171 8.95 9.16 -34.49
N ILE A 172 8.30 8.01 -34.50
CA ILE A 172 8.71 6.81 -35.26
C ILE A 172 7.92 6.67 -36.57
N ILE A 173 6.82 7.42 -36.73
CA ILE A 173 5.92 7.38 -37.90
C ILE A 173 6.03 8.67 -38.75
N SER A 174 6.84 9.66 -38.34
CA SER A 174 7.21 10.86 -39.12
C SER A 174 8.65 10.78 -39.56
#